data_AF-A0AAN8K4S7-F1
#
_entry.id   AF-A0AAN8K4S7-F1
#
_cell.length_a   1.000
_cell.length_b   1.000
_cell.length_c   1.000
_cell.angle_alpha   90.00
_cell.angle_beta   90.00
_cell.angle_gamma   90.00
#
_symmetry.space_group_name_H-M   'P 1'
#
loop_
_entity.id
_entity.type
_entity.pdbx_description
1 polymer ?
#
loop_
_entity_poly.entity_id
_entity_poly.type
_entity_poly.pdbx_seq_one_letter_code
_entity_poly.pdbx_strand_id
1 'polypeptide(L)'
;MITTRLKKKQIFTVTTFVFTFILIWRLYYAVPHPNSFLSEHSFDDARTHSYKYLINESGICGPFPDKIFLLITVFSRTSEIKERMAVRKTWGSLAVNNTEIRLVFMLGFRPEINHQEVKIESEKYHDIIQEDFYDSYRNLTIKSGAILRFANTFCQGVKYILKVDVDVFINLPFLIEELRKNNGKNMVMGHTLKSLVPHRNPKSKWYAESYPLTYYPNYASGPSYVLSGDIVGKLFRVALTTKYFYLEDVFVTGIVRERAAVKLVHHRGFTCRKPVVDICWFENQISGHPYTIEQMIDMWSKIKDKPCTWSVRIYYMWHNLVDWSR
;
A
#
# COMPACT_ATOMS: atom_id res chain seq x y z
N MET A 1 -0.01 -43.23 -64.08
CA MET A 1 -0.75 -43.42 -62.80
C MET A 1 -0.15 -42.71 -61.58
N ILE A 2 0.88 -41.85 -61.72
CA ILE A 2 1.58 -41.24 -60.56
C ILE A 2 1.09 -39.81 -60.25
N THR A 3 0.59 -39.08 -61.24
CA THR A 3 0.17 -37.66 -61.13
C THR A 3 -1.17 -37.44 -60.41
N THR A 4 -2.08 -38.41 -60.42
CA THR A 4 -3.38 -38.32 -59.74
C THR A 4 -3.31 -38.61 -58.23
N ARG A 5 -2.31 -39.37 -57.76
CA ARG A 5 -2.11 -39.66 -56.33
C ARG A 5 -1.48 -38.49 -55.56
N LEU A 6 -0.60 -37.71 -56.19
CA LEU A 6 0.04 -36.54 -55.57
C LEU A 6 -0.96 -35.38 -55.37
N LYS A 7 -1.83 -35.10 -56.35
CA LYS A 7 -2.89 -34.08 -56.23
C LYS A 7 -3.89 -34.44 -55.12
N LYS A 8 -4.29 -35.71 -54.99
CA LYS A 8 -5.19 -36.16 -53.91
C LYS A 8 -4.55 -35.99 -52.52
N LYS A 9 -3.26 -36.32 -52.35
CA LYS A 9 -2.55 -36.11 -51.07
C LYS A 9 -2.41 -34.62 -50.72
N GLN A 10 -2.03 -33.77 -51.67
CA GLN A 10 -1.93 -32.32 -51.43
C GLN A 10 -3.29 -31.71 -51.05
N ILE A 11 -4.37 -32.06 -51.76
CA ILE A 11 -5.72 -31.57 -51.44
C ILE A 11 -6.15 -32.05 -50.05
N PHE A 12 -5.89 -33.31 -49.67
CA PHE A 12 -6.22 -33.83 -48.34
C PHE A 12 -5.42 -33.15 -47.22
N THR A 13 -4.17 -32.78 -47.49
CA THR A 13 -3.29 -32.12 -46.49
C THR A 13 -3.69 -30.66 -46.31
N VAL A 14 -4.11 -29.97 -47.39
CA VAL A 14 -4.60 -28.59 -47.32
C VAL A 14 -5.97 -28.52 -46.65
N THR A 15 -6.89 -29.44 -46.96
CA THR A 15 -8.21 -29.45 -46.30
C THR A 15 -8.11 -29.76 -44.82
N THR A 16 -7.26 -30.71 -44.42
CA THR A 16 -7.04 -31.02 -42.99
C THR A 16 -6.41 -29.83 -42.25
N PHE A 17 -5.46 -29.11 -42.84
CA PHE A 17 -4.89 -27.89 -42.23
C PHE A 17 -5.92 -26.75 -42.09
N VAL A 18 -6.79 -26.55 -43.07
CA VAL A 18 -7.84 -25.53 -43.00
C VAL A 18 -8.89 -25.90 -41.94
N PHE A 19 -9.28 -27.17 -41.85
CA PHE A 19 -10.22 -27.63 -40.83
C PHE A 19 -9.64 -27.56 -39.41
N THR A 20 -8.37 -27.93 -39.21
CA THR A 20 -7.71 -27.78 -37.89
C THR A 20 -7.52 -26.32 -37.53
N PHE A 21 -7.20 -25.44 -38.48
CA PHE A 21 -7.09 -24.01 -38.22
C PHE A 21 -8.46 -23.39 -37.87
N ILE A 22 -9.54 -23.77 -38.57
CA ILE A 22 -10.90 -23.31 -38.25
C ILE A 22 -11.37 -23.87 -36.90
N LEU A 23 -11.02 -25.11 -36.54
CA LEU A 23 -11.34 -25.68 -35.23
C LEU A 23 -10.54 -25.02 -34.11
N ILE A 24 -9.25 -24.75 -34.30
CA ILE A 24 -8.41 -24.02 -33.33
C ILE A 24 -8.87 -22.58 -33.21
N TRP A 25 -9.25 -21.93 -34.31
CA TRP A 25 -9.84 -20.58 -34.32
C TRP A 25 -11.18 -20.59 -33.58
N ARG A 26 -12.10 -21.50 -33.91
CA ARG A 26 -13.38 -21.63 -33.19
C ARG A 26 -13.19 -21.97 -31.72
N LEU A 27 -12.25 -22.83 -31.34
CA LEU A 27 -11.94 -23.13 -29.95
C LEU A 27 -11.29 -21.93 -29.25
N TYR A 28 -10.39 -21.21 -29.90
CA TYR A 28 -9.75 -20.00 -29.38
C TYR A 28 -10.76 -18.88 -29.13
N TYR A 29 -11.75 -18.70 -30.02
CA TYR A 29 -12.83 -17.71 -29.88
C TYR A 29 -14.06 -18.23 -29.10
N ALA A 30 -14.19 -19.54 -28.86
CA ALA A 30 -15.24 -20.14 -28.03
C ALA A 30 -14.81 -20.33 -26.56
N VAL A 31 -13.51 -20.26 -26.26
CA VAL A 31 -13.05 -20.05 -24.88
C VAL A 31 -13.50 -18.64 -24.47
N PRO A 32 -14.35 -18.49 -23.44
CA PRO A 32 -14.67 -17.18 -22.92
C PRO A 32 -13.36 -16.56 -22.44
N HIS A 33 -12.86 -15.56 -23.17
CA HIS A 33 -11.81 -14.71 -22.62
C HIS A 33 -12.37 -14.11 -21.33
N PRO A 34 -11.60 -14.10 -20.22
CA PRO A 34 -12.01 -13.46 -18.98
C PRO A 34 -11.93 -11.94 -19.15
N ASN A 35 -12.73 -11.39 -20.07
CA ASN A 35 -12.93 -9.97 -20.31
C ASN A 35 -14.42 -9.60 -20.31
N SER A 36 -15.31 -10.51 -19.89
CA SER A 36 -16.71 -10.20 -19.60
C SER A 36 -17.02 -10.03 -18.11
N PHE A 37 -15.99 -9.96 -17.26
CA PHE A 37 -16.10 -9.55 -15.85
C PHE A 37 -15.42 -8.20 -15.57
N LEU A 38 -15.38 -7.33 -16.57
CA LEU A 38 -15.44 -5.91 -16.29
C LEU A 38 -16.91 -5.61 -16.06
N SER A 39 -17.40 -5.93 -14.85
CA SER A 39 -18.45 -5.09 -14.31
C SER A 39 -17.90 -3.67 -14.41
N GLU A 40 -18.59 -2.83 -15.16
CA GLU A 40 -18.63 -1.43 -14.83
C GLU A 40 -18.96 -1.36 -13.34
N HIS A 41 -17.94 -1.32 -12.47
CA HIS A 41 -18.10 -0.64 -11.20
C HIS A 41 -18.23 0.84 -11.56
N SER A 42 -19.44 1.19 -11.99
CA SER A 42 -19.92 2.54 -12.10
C SER A 42 -19.65 3.22 -10.75
N PHE A 43 -18.91 4.30 -10.85
CA PHE A 43 -18.25 5.00 -9.76
C PHE A 43 -19.22 5.88 -8.97
N ASP A 44 -20.33 5.32 -8.48
CA ASP A 44 -21.29 6.08 -7.67
C ASP A 44 -20.99 6.06 -6.16
N ASP A 45 -20.31 5.03 -5.64
CA ASP A 45 -20.13 4.85 -4.18
C ASP A 45 -18.89 5.54 -3.58
N ALA A 46 -17.91 5.91 -4.40
CA ALA A 46 -16.69 6.57 -3.92
C ALA A 46 -16.87 8.07 -3.63
N ARG A 47 -17.94 8.68 -4.17
CA ARG A 47 -18.27 10.11 -3.94
C ARG A 47 -18.88 10.35 -2.56
N THR A 48 -19.51 9.33 -1.99
CA THR A 48 -20.13 9.34 -0.66
C THR A 48 -19.32 8.56 0.37
N HIS A 49 -18.46 7.64 -0.06
CA HIS A 49 -17.77 6.69 0.81
C HIS A 49 -18.77 6.01 1.76
N SER A 50 -19.84 5.46 1.18
CA SER A 50 -21.00 4.89 1.89
C SER A 50 -20.72 3.54 2.55
N TYR A 51 -19.48 3.06 2.52
CA TYR A 51 -19.09 1.78 3.06
C TYR A 51 -19.38 1.68 4.56
N LYS A 52 -19.92 0.53 4.97
CA LYS A 52 -20.27 0.24 6.36
C LYS A 52 -19.07 -0.36 7.06
N TYR A 53 -18.91 -0.01 8.33
CA TYR A 53 -17.96 -0.71 9.18
C TYR A 53 -18.49 -2.10 9.50
N LEU A 54 -17.71 -3.13 9.18
CA LEU A 54 -17.89 -4.50 9.62
C LEU A 54 -17.25 -4.72 11.00
N ILE A 55 -16.11 -4.06 11.23
CA ILE A 55 -15.42 -3.98 12.51
C ILE A 55 -15.05 -2.51 12.70
N ASN A 56 -15.52 -1.92 13.79
CA ASN A 56 -15.32 -0.51 14.12
C ASN A 56 -14.73 -0.37 15.53
N GLU A 57 -13.41 -0.42 15.63
CA GLU A 57 -12.69 -0.10 16.88
C GLU A 57 -12.68 1.42 17.12
N SER A 58 -13.87 2.03 17.21
CA SER A 58 -14.09 3.48 17.34
C SER A 58 -13.44 4.09 18.59
N GLY A 59 -13.12 3.27 19.59
CA GLY A 59 -12.46 3.68 20.83
C GLY A 59 -10.94 3.87 20.73
N ILE A 60 -10.30 3.58 19.58
CA ILE A 60 -8.83 3.59 19.43
C ILE A 60 -8.18 4.89 19.93
N CYS A 61 -8.74 6.05 19.58
CA CYS A 61 -8.20 7.35 19.98
C CYS A 61 -8.70 7.85 21.35
N GLY A 62 -9.61 7.10 21.98
CA GLY A 62 -10.18 7.43 23.28
C GLY A 62 -10.93 8.78 23.31
N PRO A 63 -11.24 9.30 24.51
CA PRO A 63 -11.97 10.55 24.67
C PRO A 63 -11.13 11.81 24.39
N PHE A 64 -9.80 11.68 24.31
CA PHE A 64 -8.88 12.81 24.10
C PHE A 64 -7.94 12.57 22.89
N PRO A 65 -8.46 12.57 21.64
CA PRO A 65 -7.64 12.32 20.46
C PRO A 65 -6.54 13.37 20.23
N ASP A 66 -6.69 14.58 20.75
CA ASP A 66 -5.69 15.65 20.69
C ASP A 66 -4.40 15.34 21.49
N LYS A 67 -4.47 14.35 22.40
CA LYS A 67 -3.31 13.84 23.14
C LYS A 67 -2.54 12.75 22.40
N ILE A 68 -3.07 12.25 21.28
CA ILE A 68 -2.38 11.26 20.46
C ILE A 68 -1.41 11.99 19.52
N PHE A 69 -0.13 11.75 19.73
CA PHE A 69 0.95 12.25 18.90
C PHE A 69 0.96 11.58 17.52
N LEU A 70 0.77 10.26 17.48
CA LEU A 70 0.87 9.50 16.23
C LEU A 70 -0.18 8.39 16.15
N LEU A 71 -1.02 8.44 15.12
CA LEU A 71 -1.87 7.34 14.70
C LEU A 71 -1.20 6.59 13.53
N ILE A 72 -0.81 5.34 13.76
CA ILE A 72 -0.22 4.46 12.76
C ILE A 72 -1.34 3.62 12.15
N THR A 73 -1.55 3.77 10.85
CA THR A 73 -2.55 3.03 10.08
C THR A 73 -1.85 2.09 9.11
N VAL A 74 -1.89 0.80 9.40
CA VAL A 74 -1.27 -0.25 8.61
C VAL A 74 -2.27 -0.83 7.62
N PHE A 75 -1.97 -0.76 6.34
CA PHE A 75 -2.80 -1.36 5.30
C PHE A 75 -2.54 -2.85 5.23
N SER A 76 -3.58 -3.64 5.45
CA SER A 76 -3.51 -5.10 5.42
C SER A 76 -4.76 -5.69 4.78
N ARG A 77 -4.69 -6.95 4.38
CA ARG A 77 -5.79 -7.76 3.84
C ARG A 77 -6.29 -8.73 4.90
N THR A 78 -7.53 -9.19 4.78
CA THR A 78 -8.13 -10.20 5.67
C THR A 78 -7.21 -11.40 5.91
N SER A 79 -6.57 -11.92 4.86
CA SER A 79 -5.70 -13.10 4.91
C SER A 79 -4.33 -12.90 5.61
N GLU A 80 -3.93 -11.66 5.88
CA GLU A 80 -2.57 -11.31 6.35
C GLU A 80 -2.44 -11.30 7.89
N ILE A 81 -3.03 -12.28 8.56
CA ILE A 81 -3.04 -12.38 10.04
C ILE A 81 -1.61 -12.51 10.59
N LYS A 82 -0.74 -13.27 9.90
CA LYS A 82 0.63 -13.51 10.32
C LYS A 82 1.50 -12.25 10.17
N GLU A 83 1.27 -11.47 9.13
CA GLU A 83 1.95 -10.22 8.84
C GLU A 83 1.56 -9.16 9.86
N ARG A 84 0.27 -9.03 10.18
CA ARG A 84 -0.19 -8.16 11.29
C ARG A 84 0.45 -8.56 12.61
N MET A 85 0.51 -9.87 12.90
CA MET A 85 1.21 -10.37 14.08
C MET A 85 2.70 -10.04 14.09
N ALA A 86 3.37 -10.10 12.93
CA ALA A 86 4.76 -9.72 12.80
C ALA A 86 4.95 -8.23 13.13
N VAL A 87 4.11 -7.34 12.61
CA VAL A 87 4.11 -5.91 12.95
C VAL A 87 3.92 -5.71 14.47
N ARG A 88 2.91 -6.35 15.08
CA ARG A 88 2.65 -6.25 16.53
C ARG A 88 3.83 -6.72 17.39
N LYS A 89 4.52 -7.78 16.97
CA LYS A 89 5.67 -8.36 17.72
C LYS A 89 7.00 -7.66 17.46
N THR A 90 7.07 -6.81 16.43
CA THR A 90 8.30 -6.11 16.03
C THR A 90 8.18 -4.62 16.30
N TRP A 91 8.39 -3.76 15.30
CA TRP A 91 8.43 -2.31 15.45
C TRP A 91 7.10 -1.72 15.96
N GLY A 92 5.97 -2.36 15.67
CA GLY A 92 4.65 -1.95 16.15
C GLY A 92 4.46 -2.14 17.66
N SER A 93 5.25 -3.02 18.30
CA SER A 93 5.16 -3.26 19.75
C SER A 93 5.43 -2.00 20.59
N LEU A 94 6.19 -1.05 20.04
CA LEU A 94 6.49 0.23 20.69
C LEU A 94 5.25 1.12 20.87
N ALA A 95 4.21 0.94 20.05
CA ALA A 95 2.94 1.66 20.21
C ALA A 95 2.18 1.20 21.45
N VAL A 96 2.29 -0.08 21.83
CA VAL A 96 1.55 -0.67 22.97
C VAL A 96 1.97 -0.03 24.30
N ASN A 97 3.25 0.30 24.44
CA ASN A 97 3.81 0.87 25.67
C ASN A 97 3.79 2.41 25.67
N ASN A 98 3.13 3.06 24.71
CA ASN A 98 3.12 4.51 24.57
C ASN A 98 1.70 5.06 24.43
N THR A 99 1.25 5.81 25.44
CA THR A 99 -0.10 6.36 25.49
C THR A 99 -0.36 7.46 24.46
N GLU A 100 0.67 8.05 23.85
CA GLU A 100 0.57 9.04 22.78
C GLU A 100 0.56 8.41 21.37
N ILE A 101 0.71 7.08 21.25
CA ILE A 101 0.77 6.38 19.96
C ILE A 101 -0.37 5.38 19.86
N ARG A 102 -1.00 5.28 18.70
CA ARG A 102 -1.99 4.25 18.39
C ARG A 102 -1.59 3.49 17.14
N LEU A 103 -1.82 2.19 17.14
CA LEU A 103 -1.62 1.31 16.00
C LEU A 103 -2.97 0.74 15.60
N VAL A 104 -3.29 0.78 14.31
CA VAL A 104 -4.51 0.18 13.77
C VAL A 104 -4.26 -0.41 12.39
N PHE A 105 -4.91 -1.54 12.12
CA PHE A 105 -4.89 -2.21 10.82
C PHE A 105 -6.17 -1.89 10.05
N MET A 106 -6.03 -1.42 8.80
CA MET A 106 -7.14 -1.13 7.91
C MET A 106 -7.32 -2.23 6.87
N LEU A 107 -8.50 -2.87 6.89
CA LEU A 107 -8.86 -3.98 6.02
C LEU A 107 -10.08 -3.62 5.16
N GLY A 108 -10.14 -4.17 3.95
CA GLY A 108 -11.38 -4.28 3.20
C GLY A 108 -12.04 -5.64 3.41
N PHE A 109 -13.04 -5.94 2.59
CA PHE A 109 -13.78 -7.18 2.59
C PHE A 109 -13.52 -8.02 1.32
N ARG A 110 -13.51 -9.34 1.48
CA ARG A 110 -13.40 -10.31 0.38
C ARG A 110 -14.37 -11.46 0.64
N PRO A 111 -15.44 -11.62 -0.13
CA PRO A 111 -16.45 -12.65 0.14
C PRO A 111 -15.87 -14.07 0.06
N GLU A 112 -14.75 -14.25 -0.64
CA GLU A 112 -14.09 -15.55 -0.81
C GLU A 112 -13.21 -15.96 0.40
N ILE A 113 -12.99 -15.06 1.36
CA ILE A 113 -12.14 -15.30 2.54
C ILE A 113 -13.02 -15.46 3.77
N ASN A 114 -12.62 -16.34 4.70
CA ASN A 114 -13.27 -16.45 6.00
C ASN A 114 -12.91 -15.25 6.89
N HIS A 115 -13.92 -14.47 7.29
CA HIS A 115 -13.73 -13.29 8.16
C HIS A 115 -13.83 -13.59 9.66
N GLN A 116 -14.17 -14.83 10.05
CA GLN A 116 -14.28 -15.18 11.47
C GLN A 116 -12.95 -15.05 12.21
N GLU A 117 -11.84 -15.42 11.56
CA GLU A 117 -10.51 -15.28 12.15
C GLU A 117 -10.14 -13.81 12.42
N VAL A 118 -10.56 -12.89 11.54
CA VAL A 118 -10.35 -11.45 11.72
C VAL A 118 -11.21 -10.89 12.85
N LYS A 119 -12.43 -11.39 13.03
CA LYS A 119 -13.28 -11.02 14.17
C LYS A 119 -12.65 -11.44 15.50
N ILE A 120 -12.20 -12.69 15.59
CA ILE A 120 -11.49 -13.22 16.76
C ILE A 120 -10.20 -12.42 17.02
N GLU A 121 -9.47 -12.07 15.96
CA GLU A 121 -8.29 -11.22 16.08
C GLU A 121 -8.63 -9.82 16.63
N SER A 122 -9.70 -9.19 16.14
CA SER A 122 -10.14 -7.88 16.64
C SER A 122 -10.58 -7.95 18.10
N GLU A 123 -11.35 -8.97 18.48
CA GLU A 123 -11.78 -9.18 19.87
C GLU A 123 -10.59 -9.37 20.84
N LYS A 124 -9.44 -9.81 20.32
CA LYS A 124 -8.22 -10.01 21.11
C LYS A 124 -7.35 -8.76 21.19
N TYR A 125 -7.21 -8.02 20.10
CA TYR A 125 -6.21 -6.94 19.98
C TYR A 125 -6.80 -5.54 19.92
N HIS A 126 -8.08 -5.40 19.59
CA HIS A 126 -8.82 -4.13 19.47
C HIS A 126 -8.14 -3.08 18.59
N ASP A 127 -7.50 -3.54 17.51
CA ASP A 127 -6.69 -2.72 16.62
C ASP A 127 -7.01 -2.93 15.14
N ILE A 128 -8.25 -3.36 14.81
CA ILE A 128 -8.70 -3.60 13.44
C ILE A 128 -9.86 -2.69 13.07
N ILE A 129 -9.77 -2.03 11.93
CA ILE A 129 -10.90 -1.40 11.24
C ILE A 129 -11.14 -2.19 9.97
N GLN A 130 -12.39 -2.58 9.75
CA GLN A 130 -12.80 -3.25 8.53
C GLN A 130 -14.05 -2.60 7.96
N GLU A 131 -14.00 -2.30 6.67
CA GLU A 131 -15.16 -1.83 5.91
C GLU A 131 -15.54 -2.82 4.81
N ASP A 132 -16.79 -2.73 4.33
CA ASP A 132 -17.39 -3.66 3.37
C ASP A 132 -17.02 -3.43 1.90
N PHE A 133 -16.05 -2.54 1.60
CA PHE A 133 -15.54 -2.40 0.23
C PHE A 133 -14.71 -3.62 -0.19
N TYR A 134 -14.78 -3.98 -1.47
CA TYR A 134 -14.00 -5.10 -2.01
C TYR A 134 -12.49 -4.82 -1.96
N ASP A 135 -11.73 -5.61 -1.21
CA ASP A 135 -10.29 -5.40 -1.03
C ASP A 135 -9.50 -5.85 -2.26
N SER A 136 -8.85 -4.90 -2.92
CA SER A 136 -7.97 -5.18 -4.05
C SER A 136 -6.94 -4.06 -4.21
N TYR A 137 -5.85 -4.32 -4.93
CA TYR A 137 -4.87 -3.29 -5.25
C TYR A 137 -5.52 -2.06 -5.93
N ARG A 138 -6.50 -2.30 -6.81
CA ARG A 138 -7.24 -1.23 -7.49
C ARG A 138 -8.11 -0.40 -6.55
N ASN A 139 -8.44 -0.91 -5.36
CA ASN A 139 -9.30 -0.26 -4.36
C ASN A 139 -8.51 0.26 -3.16
N LEU A 140 -7.17 0.31 -3.22
CA LEU A 140 -6.36 0.96 -2.17
C LEU A 140 -6.75 2.42 -1.96
N THR A 141 -7.16 3.12 -3.02
CA THR A 141 -7.66 4.49 -2.91
C THR A 141 -8.91 4.59 -2.04
N ILE A 142 -9.82 3.61 -2.13
CA ILE A 142 -10.99 3.51 -1.24
C ILE A 142 -10.51 3.27 0.19
N LYS A 143 -9.54 2.36 0.39
CA LYS A 143 -8.94 2.08 1.70
C LYS A 143 -8.30 3.32 2.35
N SER A 144 -7.66 4.20 1.57
CA SER A 144 -7.17 5.49 2.08
C SER A 144 -8.29 6.47 2.39
N GLY A 145 -9.34 6.51 1.59
CA GLY A 145 -10.56 7.24 1.92
C GLY A 145 -11.16 6.81 3.26
N ALA A 146 -11.13 5.51 3.55
CA ALA A 146 -11.63 4.94 4.79
C ALA A 146 -10.80 5.37 6.01
N ILE A 147 -9.46 5.36 5.90
CA ILE A 147 -8.60 5.89 6.96
C ILE A 147 -8.82 7.39 7.17
N LEU A 148 -8.96 8.18 6.09
CA LEU A 148 -9.27 9.60 6.20
C LEU A 148 -10.62 9.83 6.89
N ARG A 149 -11.64 9.03 6.55
CA ARG A 149 -12.97 9.06 7.19
C ARG A 149 -12.86 8.70 8.67
N PHE A 150 -12.26 7.55 8.98
CA PHE A 150 -12.13 7.07 10.34
C PHE A 150 -11.40 8.09 11.22
N ALA A 151 -10.27 8.61 10.75
CA ALA A 151 -9.49 9.57 11.51
C ALA A 151 -10.23 10.91 11.67
N ASN A 152 -10.95 11.38 10.64
CA ASN A 152 -11.77 12.58 10.74
C ASN A 152 -12.95 12.42 11.72
N THR A 153 -13.47 11.20 11.89
CA THR A 153 -14.63 10.92 12.74
C THR A 153 -14.25 10.60 14.18
N PHE A 154 -13.25 9.75 14.40
CA PHE A 154 -12.92 9.18 15.71
C PHE A 154 -11.58 9.65 16.29
N CYS A 155 -10.72 10.25 15.46
CA CYS A 155 -9.38 10.66 15.84
C CYS A 155 -9.13 12.14 15.48
N GLN A 156 -10.14 12.99 15.63
CA GLN A 156 -10.01 14.40 15.28
C GLN A 156 -9.06 15.10 16.28
N GLY A 157 -7.94 15.63 15.77
CA GLY A 157 -6.97 16.36 16.59
C GLY A 157 -5.65 15.63 16.83
N VAL A 158 -5.51 14.37 16.39
CA VAL A 158 -4.22 13.67 16.41
C VAL A 158 -3.13 14.52 15.75
N LYS A 159 -1.91 14.49 16.24
CA LYS A 159 -0.86 15.37 15.69
C LYS A 159 -0.36 14.90 14.32
N TYR A 160 -0.15 13.59 14.16
CA TYR A 160 0.30 12.97 12.91
C TYR A 160 -0.44 11.66 12.64
N ILE A 161 -0.59 11.32 11.37
CA ILE A 161 -1.05 10.00 10.91
C ILE A 161 0.04 9.40 10.02
N LEU A 162 0.52 8.21 10.34
CA LEU A 162 1.40 7.43 9.49
C LEU A 162 0.58 6.39 8.73
N LYS A 163 0.52 6.50 7.40
CA LYS A 163 0.08 5.40 6.54
C LYS A 163 1.28 4.51 6.24
N VAL A 164 1.11 3.20 6.38
CA VAL A 164 2.15 2.22 6.10
C VAL A 164 1.56 0.91 5.55
N ASP A 165 2.23 0.26 4.60
CA ASP A 165 1.85 -1.09 4.13
C ASP A 165 2.39 -2.17 5.09
N VAL A 166 1.72 -3.32 5.19
CA VAL A 166 2.08 -4.36 6.17
C VAL A 166 3.48 -4.97 5.96
N ASP A 167 4.04 -4.86 4.75
CA ASP A 167 5.37 -5.36 4.36
C ASP A 167 6.48 -4.30 4.51
N VAL A 168 6.23 -3.27 5.31
CA VAL A 168 7.17 -2.18 5.61
C VAL A 168 7.66 -2.30 7.05
N PHE A 169 8.97 -2.12 7.24
CA PHE A 169 9.56 -1.95 8.57
C PHE A 169 9.72 -0.46 8.88
N ILE A 170 9.33 -0.02 10.09
CA ILE A 170 9.43 1.38 10.53
C ILE A 170 10.41 1.52 11.69
N ASN A 171 11.40 2.41 11.57
CA ASN A 171 12.20 2.90 12.71
C ASN A 171 11.35 3.89 13.51
N LEU A 172 10.45 3.38 14.34
CA LEU A 172 9.50 4.23 15.05
C LEU A 172 10.16 5.28 15.97
N PRO A 173 11.23 4.95 16.73
CA PRO A 173 11.95 5.95 17.52
C PRO A 173 12.51 7.11 16.68
N PHE A 174 13.18 6.79 15.57
CA PHE A 174 13.74 7.81 14.68
C PHE A 174 12.65 8.66 14.00
N LEU A 175 11.55 8.04 13.58
CA LEU A 175 10.39 8.76 13.06
C LEU A 175 9.83 9.76 14.08
N ILE A 176 9.64 9.34 15.33
CA ILE A 176 9.11 10.22 16.39
C ILE A 176 10.06 11.40 16.64
N GLU A 177 11.37 11.15 16.66
CA GLU A 177 12.38 12.19 16.81
C GLU A 177 12.26 13.23 15.68
N GLU A 178 12.21 12.79 14.42
CA GLU A 178 12.08 13.68 13.26
C GLU A 178 10.74 14.45 13.27
N LEU A 179 9.64 13.81 13.66
CA LEU A 179 8.33 14.46 13.77
C LEU A 179 8.24 15.44 14.95
N ARG A 180 9.01 15.24 16.03
CA ARG A 180 9.08 16.20 17.14
C ARG A 180 9.92 17.43 16.78
N LYS A 181 11.01 17.25 16.03
CA LYS A 181 11.80 18.35 15.47
C LYS A 181 11.00 19.14 14.43
N ASN A 182 10.22 18.44 13.63
CA ASN A 182 9.41 19.03 12.58
C ASN A 182 8.02 19.38 13.14
N ASN A 183 7.79 20.61 13.61
CA ASN A 183 6.44 21.07 14.00
C ASN A 183 5.54 21.36 12.78
N GLY A 184 5.65 20.52 11.75
CA GLY A 184 5.02 20.72 10.45
C GLY A 184 3.51 20.59 10.51
N LYS A 185 2.83 21.60 9.97
CA LYS A 185 1.38 21.63 9.71
C LYS A 185 1.15 21.73 8.21
N ASN A 186 -0.06 21.44 7.77
CA ASN A 186 -0.46 21.49 6.37
C ASN A 186 0.49 20.69 5.44
N MET A 187 0.87 19.47 5.83
CA MET A 187 1.87 18.69 5.09
C MET A 187 1.56 17.20 4.93
N VAL A 188 2.03 16.67 3.79
CA VAL A 188 2.31 15.25 3.58
C VAL A 188 3.81 15.08 3.51
N MET A 189 4.39 14.23 4.35
CA MET A 189 5.82 13.94 4.39
C MET A 189 6.10 12.51 3.92
N GLY A 190 7.13 12.32 3.08
CA GLY A 190 7.57 10.98 2.68
C GLY A 190 8.67 11.01 1.62
N HIS A 191 8.87 9.87 0.95
CA HIS A 191 9.75 9.79 -0.20
C HIS A 191 9.06 10.42 -1.42
N THR A 192 9.55 11.56 -1.89
CA THR A 192 8.87 12.31 -2.96
C THR A 192 9.28 11.80 -4.33
N LEU A 193 8.30 11.38 -5.12
CA LEU A 193 8.45 11.04 -6.52
C LEU A 193 8.07 12.25 -7.36
N LYS A 194 8.95 12.64 -8.29
CA LYS A 194 8.79 13.85 -9.09
C LYS A 194 8.68 13.53 -10.57
N SER A 195 7.77 14.23 -11.25
CA SER A 195 7.64 14.21 -12.71
C SER A 195 7.54 12.80 -13.32
N LEU A 196 6.89 11.87 -12.62
CA LEU A 196 6.66 10.53 -13.15
C LEU A 196 5.53 10.55 -14.18
N VAL A 197 5.68 9.69 -15.19
CA VAL A 197 4.73 9.55 -16.29
C VAL A 197 3.81 8.34 -16.07
N PRO A 198 2.52 8.43 -16.43
CA PRO A 198 1.62 7.28 -16.35
C PRO A 198 2.09 6.13 -17.25
N HIS A 199 2.11 4.92 -16.72
CA HIS A 199 2.46 3.75 -17.53
C HIS A 199 1.33 3.45 -18.52
N ARG A 200 1.62 3.52 -19.82
CA ARG A 200 0.65 3.23 -20.89
C ARG A 200 0.71 1.80 -21.42
N ASN A 201 1.49 0.92 -20.78
CA ASN A 201 1.53 -0.50 -21.11
C ASN A 201 0.49 -1.28 -20.29
N PRO A 202 -0.52 -1.94 -20.91
CA PRO A 202 -1.54 -2.72 -20.21
C PRO A 202 -0.99 -3.85 -19.33
N LYS A 203 0.22 -4.33 -19.59
CA LYS A 203 0.90 -5.36 -18.78
C LYS A 203 1.55 -4.79 -17.52
N SER A 204 1.64 -3.48 -17.38
CA SER A 204 2.19 -2.84 -16.18
C SER A 204 1.17 -2.96 -15.05
N LYS A 205 1.62 -3.35 -13.85
CA LYS A 205 0.80 -3.25 -12.63
C LYS A 205 0.33 -1.81 -12.33
N TRP A 206 1.00 -0.82 -12.91
CA TRP A 206 0.70 0.61 -12.78
C TRP A 206 0.07 1.20 -14.04
N TYR A 207 -0.57 0.37 -14.88
CA TYR A 207 -1.21 0.81 -16.13
C TYR A 207 -2.27 1.91 -15.89
N ALA A 208 -2.08 3.08 -16.47
CA ALA A 208 -2.88 4.27 -16.21
C ALA A 208 -3.19 5.04 -17.50
N GLU A 209 -3.76 4.35 -18.49
CA GLU A 209 -4.18 4.98 -19.75
C GLU A 209 -5.25 6.06 -19.55
N SER A 210 -6.14 5.90 -18.58
CA SER A 210 -7.20 6.86 -18.30
C SER A 210 -6.73 8.18 -17.68
N TYR A 211 -5.46 8.28 -17.28
CA TYR A 211 -4.91 9.51 -16.72
C TYR A 211 -4.65 10.54 -17.84
N PRO A 212 -5.27 11.74 -17.78
CA PRO A 212 -5.34 12.63 -18.94
C PRO A 212 -4.08 13.46 -19.17
N LEU A 213 -3.24 13.65 -18.15
CA LEU A 213 -2.06 14.51 -18.24
C LEU A 213 -0.78 13.70 -18.54
N THR A 214 0.23 14.39 -19.04
CA THR A 214 1.55 13.79 -19.34
C THR A 214 2.28 13.35 -18.07
N TYR A 215 2.17 14.14 -17.00
CA TYR A 215 2.86 13.89 -15.73
C TYR A 215 1.87 13.79 -14.58
N TYR A 216 2.18 12.93 -13.62
CA TYR A 216 1.55 12.99 -12.31
C TYR A 216 1.98 14.26 -11.55
N PRO A 217 1.13 14.83 -10.70
CA PRO A 217 1.59 15.77 -9.68
C PRO A 217 2.65 15.09 -8.81
N ASN A 218 3.59 15.85 -8.26
CA ASN A 218 4.55 15.30 -7.31
C ASN A 218 3.79 14.70 -6.12
N TYR A 219 4.22 13.52 -5.69
CA TYR A 219 3.51 12.72 -4.69
C TYR A 219 4.50 11.96 -3.78
N ALA A 220 4.04 11.51 -2.62
CA ALA A 220 4.81 10.67 -1.72
C ALA A 220 4.62 9.19 -2.09
N SER A 221 5.69 8.39 -2.03
CA SER A 221 5.63 6.97 -2.39
C SER A 221 4.66 6.18 -1.49
N GLY A 222 3.88 5.29 -2.09
CA GLY A 222 2.83 4.53 -1.40
C GLY A 222 3.20 3.69 -0.16
N PRO A 223 4.36 3.02 -0.07
CA PRO A 223 4.63 2.11 1.06
C PRO A 223 4.54 2.78 2.43
N SER A 224 4.96 4.04 2.55
CA SER A 224 4.79 4.80 3.78
C SER A 224 4.86 6.31 3.57
N TYR A 225 3.99 7.04 4.25
CA TYR A 225 3.98 8.50 4.30
C TYR A 225 3.25 9.01 5.55
N VAL A 226 3.58 10.22 5.99
CA VAL A 226 2.96 10.90 7.13
C VAL A 226 2.07 12.04 6.66
N LEU A 227 0.88 12.14 7.26
CA LEU A 227 -0.02 13.28 7.17
C LEU A 227 0.06 14.07 8.47
N SER A 228 0.11 15.41 8.39
CA SER A 228 -0.18 16.22 9.57
C SER A 228 -1.68 16.11 9.92
N GLY A 229 -2.05 16.03 11.19
CA GLY A 229 -3.44 15.75 11.54
C GLY A 229 -4.42 16.86 11.12
N ASP A 230 -3.95 18.10 11.00
CA ASP A 230 -4.74 19.26 10.60
C ASP A 230 -5.25 19.18 9.14
N ILE A 231 -4.68 18.31 8.30
CA ILE A 231 -5.11 18.17 6.90
C ILE A 231 -6.12 17.04 6.66
N VAL A 232 -6.34 16.15 7.63
CA VAL A 232 -7.11 14.90 7.43
C VAL A 232 -8.52 15.20 6.94
N GLY A 233 -9.26 16.05 7.65
CA GLY A 233 -10.62 16.44 7.24
C GLY A 233 -10.67 17.20 5.92
N LYS A 234 -9.61 17.97 5.61
CA LYS A 234 -9.48 18.70 4.33
C LYS A 234 -9.26 17.73 3.17
N LEU A 235 -8.32 16.79 3.31
CA LEU A 235 -8.06 15.74 2.32
C LEU A 235 -9.31 14.89 2.11
N PHE A 236 -10.01 14.51 3.18
CA PHE A 236 -11.24 13.73 3.07
C PHE A 236 -12.29 14.43 2.21
N ARG A 237 -12.61 15.70 2.51
CA ARG A 237 -13.61 16.48 1.74
C ARG A 237 -13.20 16.69 0.27
N VAL A 238 -11.92 16.95 0.02
CA VAL A 238 -11.42 17.13 -1.35
C VAL A 238 -11.43 15.80 -2.10
N ALA A 239 -11.12 14.68 -1.45
CA ALA A 239 -11.18 13.35 -2.05
C ALA A 239 -12.60 13.02 -2.55
N LEU A 240 -13.64 13.28 -1.75
CA LEU A 240 -15.05 13.03 -2.12
C LEU A 240 -15.50 13.79 -3.38
N THR A 241 -14.88 14.93 -3.66
CA THR A 241 -15.20 15.78 -4.84
C THR A 241 -14.19 15.66 -5.97
N THR A 242 -13.19 14.79 -5.83
CA THR A 242 -12.15 14.56 -6.84
C THR A 242 -12.45 13.30 -7.62
N LYS A 243 -12.35 13.37 -8.96
CA LYS A 243 -12.51 12.19 -9.82
C LYS A 243 -11.54 11.11 -9.38
N TYR A 244 -12.08 9.93 -9.09
CA TYR A 244 -11.30 8.79 -8.63
C TYR A 244 -10.12 8.45 -9.55
N PHE A 245 -9.02 8.03 -8.93
CA PHE A 245 -7.90 7.41 -9.60
C PHE A 245 -7.37 6.26 -8.74
N TYR A 246 -7.11 5.09 -9.34
CA TYR A 246 -6.91 3.86 -8.58
C TYR A 246 -5.53 3.75 -7.92
N LEU A 247 -4.51 4.44 -8.45
CA LEU A 247 -3.19 4.52 -7.82
C LEU A 247 -3.28 5.44 -6.62
N GLU A 248 -3.37 4.82 -5.45
CA GLU A 248 -3.67 5.46 -4.18
C GLU A 248 -2.71 6.59 -3.82
N ASP A 249 -1.42 6.37 -3.97
CA ASP A 249 -0.39 7.34 -3.61
C ASP A 249 -0.43 8.58 -4.52
N VAL A 250 -0.61 8.36 -5.83
CA VAL A 250 -0.85 9.42 -6.81
C VAL A 250 -2.15 10.18 -6.50
N PHE A 251 -3.23 9.47 -6.15
CA PHE A 251 -4.52 10.08 -5.85
C PHE A 251 -4.47 10.93 -4.57
N VAL A 252 -4.11 10.33 -3.43
CA VAL A 252 -4.17 10.98 -2.11
C VAL A 252 -3.07 12.02 -1.97
N THR A 253 -1.82 11.63 -2.20
CA THR A 253 -0.64 12.47 -1.91
C THR A 253 -0.20 13.32 -3.10
N GLY A 254 -0.76 13.07 -4.29
CA GLY A 254 -0.58 13.90 -5.48
C GLY A 254 -1.80 14.78 -5.74
N ILE A 255 -2.83 14.21 -6.37
CA ILE A 255 -3.99 14.94 -6.90
C ILE A 255 -4.79 15.65 -5.80
N VAL A 256 -5.24 14.90 -4.78
CA VAL A 256 -6.07 15.42 -3.68
C VAL A 256 -5.26 16.40 -2.83
N ARG A 257 -4.02 16.05 -2.47
CA ARG A 257 -3.09 16.96 -1.77
C ARG A 257 -2.95 18.30 -2.48
N GLU A 258 -2.70 18.28 -3.79
CA GLU A 258 -2.48 19.51 -4.57
C GLU A 258 -3.73 20.37 -4.67
N ARG A 259 -4.88 19.75 -4.96
CA ARG A 259 -6.20 20.43 -4.93
C ARG A 259 -6.51 21.00 -3.55
N ALA A 260 -6.06 20.33 -2.50
CA ALA A 260 -6.18 20.80 -1.12
C ALA A 260 -5.08 21.80 -0.72
N ALA A 261 -4.20 22.26 -1.61
CA ALA A 261 -3.10 23.19 -1.26
C ALA A 261 -2.27 22.74 -0.04
N VAL A 262 -2.04 21.43 0.07
CA VAL A 262 -1.23 20.81 1.13
C VAL A 262 0.21 20.67 0.64
N LYS A 263 1.18 20.99 1.51
CA LYS A 263 2.61 20.92 1.16
C LYS A 263 3.07 19.47 1.05
N LEU A 264 3.87 19.16 0.05
CA LEU A 264 4.61 17.91 -0.03
C LEU A 264 6.02 18.12 0.50
N VAL A 265 6.41 17.36 1.52
CA VAL A 265 7.69 17.47 2.19
C VAL A 265 8.50 16.20 1.93
N HIS A 266 9.62 16.35 1.23
CA HIS A 266 10.53 15.23 1.03
C HIS A 266 11.29 14.94 2.32
N HIS A 267 11.38 13.66 2.70
CA HIS A 267 12.23 13.22 3.79
C HIS A 267 13.06 12.00 3.36
N ARG A 268 14.38 12.12 3.47
CA ARG A 268 15.36 11.12 2.98
C ARG A 268 15.30 9.77 3.69
N GLY A 269 14.78 9.75 4.92
CA GLY A 269 14.62 8.52 5.70
C GLY A 269 13.49 7.61 5.19
N PHE A 270 12.59 8.11 4.34
CA PHE A 270 11.60 7.26 3.68
C PHE A 270 12.20 6.69 2.39
N THR A 271 12.03 5.39 2.15
CA THR A 271 12.46 4.72 0.91
C THR A 271 11.32 3.95 0.26
N CYS A 272 11.38 3.88 -1.06
CA CYS A 272 10.52 3.04 -1.89
C CYS A 272 11.24 1.79 -2.43
N ARG A 273 12.52 1.61 -2.06
CA ARG A 273 13.40 0.52 -2.50
C ARG A 273 13.79 -0.36 -1.33
N LYS A 274 13.98 -1.65 -1.63
CA LYS A 274 14.48 -2.64 -0.66
C LYS A 274 15.91 -2.27 -0.28
N PRO A 275 16.18 -1.82 0.95
CA PRO A 275 17.54 -1.61 1.38
C PRO A 275 18.18 -2.95 1.71
N VAL A 276 19.52 -2.98 1.69
CA VAL A 276 20.27 -4.06 2.32
C VAL A 276 19.92 -4.05 3.81
N VAL A 277 19.74 -5.24 4.41
CA VAL A 277 19.43 -5.39 5.84
C VAL A 277 20.69 -5.06 6.66
N ASP A 278 20.95 -3.76 6.78
CA ASP A 278 22.07 -3.17 7.51
C ASP A 278 21.51 -2.28 8.64
N ILE A 279 21.82 -2.65 9.88
CA ILE A 279 21.36 -1.97 11.09
C ILE A 279 21.87 -0.53 11.13
N CYS A 280 23.11 -0.31 10.69
CA CYS A 280 23.77 0.99 10.67
C CYS A 280 23.18 1.91 9.62
N TRP A 281 22.77 1.36 8.49
CA TRP A 281 21.98 2.11 7.52
C TRP A 281 20.65 2.55 8.14
N PHE A 282 19.97 1.65 8.86
CA PHE A 282 18.64 1.90 9.41
C PHE A 282 18.59 2.93 10.56
N GLU A 283 19.72 3.23 11.21
CA GLU A 283 19.79 4.29 12.24
C GLU A 283 19.31 5.65 11.75
N ASN A 284 19.50 5.95 10.46
CA ASN A 284 19.14 7.22 9.85
C ASN A 284 17.99 7.09 8.85
N GLN A 285 17.22 6.01 8.95
CA GLN A 285 16.13 5.68 8.04
C GLN A 285 14.85 5.48 8.84
N ILE A 286 13.75 5.96 8.27
CA ILE A 286 12.42 5.85 8.85
C ILE A 286 11.77 4.56 8.39
N SER A 287 11.90 4.19 7.11
CA SER A 287 11.22 3.01 6.58
C SER A 287 12.14 2.14 5.72
N GLY A 288 11.73 0.90 5.47
CA GLY A 288 12.30 0.03 4.46
C GLY A 288 11.23 -0.90 3.90
N HIS A 289 11.28 -1.16 2.59
CA HIS A 289 10.22 -1.88 1.86
C HIS A 289 10.74 -2.57 0.58
N PRO A 290 10.29 -3.79 0.23
CA PRO A 290 9.44 -4.68 1.04
C PRO A 290 10.27 -5.66 1.87
N TYR A 291 9.70 -6.10 3.00
CA TYR A 291 10.27 -7.13 3.88
C TYR A 291 9.31 -8.29 4.11
N THR A 292 9.86 -9.50 4.17
CA THR A 292 9.11 -10.67 4.65
C THR A 292 8.97 -10.63 6.17
N ILE A 293 8.12 -11.49 6.73
CA ILE A 293 7.96 -11.67 8.17
C ILE A 293 9.29 -11.98 8.85
N GLU A 294 10.08 -12.89 8.27
CA GLU A 294 11.39 -13.29 8.80
C GLU A 294 12.36 -12.12 8.79
N GLN A 295 12.36 -11.32 7.71
CA GLN A 295 13.20 -10.12 7.62
C GLN A 295 12.79 -9.07 8.65
N MET A 296 11.49 -8.86 8.88
CA MET A 296 11.03 -7.93 9.92
C MET A 296 11.44 -8.37 11.32
N ILE A 297 11.34 -9.66 11.63
CA ILE A 297 11.75 -10.22 12.93
C ILE A 297 13.27 -10.10 13.12
N ASP A 298 14.05 -10.45 12.10
CA ASP A 298 15.52 -10.35 12.12
C ASP A 298 15.99 -8.90 12.26
N MET A 299 15.36 -7.95 11.55
CA MET A 299 15.65 -6.53 11.71
C MET A 299 15.34 -6.03 13.12
N TRP A 300 14.21 -6.45 13.68
CA TRP A 300 13.79 -6.02 15.01
C TRP A 300 14.72 -6.53 16.12
N SER A 301 15.11 -7.81 16.08
CA SER A 301 16.05 -8.37 17.07
C SER A 301 17.39 -7.62 17.02
N LYS A 302 17.87 -7.36 15.81
CA LYS A 302 19.10 -6.61 15.56
C LYS A 302 19.08 -5.19 16.10
N ILE A 303 18.01 -4.43 15.83
CA ILE A 303 17.88 -3.02 16.28
C ILE A 303 17.74 -2.95 17.81
N LYS A 304 17.03 -3.90 18.41
CA LYS A 304 16.82 -3.92 19.86
C LYS A 304 18.08 -4.30 20.63
N ASP A 305 18.83 -5.28 20.13
CA ASP A 305 19.91 -5.92 20.89
C ASP A 305 21.30 -5.31 20.60
N LYS A 306 21.50 -4.68 19.43
CA LYS A 306 22.81 -4.15 19.01
C LYS A 306 22.68 -2.78 18.34
N PRO A 307 22.96 -1.66 19.05
CA PRO A 307 23.10 -0.36 18.38
C PRO A 307 24.24 -0.41 17.35
N CYS A 308 24.25 0.45 16.33
CA CYS A 308 25.38 0.50 15.40
C CYS A 308 26.60 1.09 16.11
N THR A 309 27.40 0.22 16.71
CA THR A 309 28.72 0.60 17.21
C THR A 309 29.68 0.76 16.04
N TRP A 310 30.81 1.43 16.29
CA TRP A 310 31.89 1.57 15.31
C TRP A 310 32.32 0.23 14.68
N SER A 311 32.38 -0.85 15.48
CA SER A 311 32.77 -2.18 14.98
C SER A 311 31.70 -2.81 14.08
N VAL A 312 30.41 -2.61 14.38
CA VAL A 312 29.30 -3.06 13.52
C VAL A 312 29.29 -2.28 12.20
N ARG A 313 29.57 -0.97 12.27
CA ARG A 313 29.68 -0.09 11.08
C ARG A 313 30.78 -0.56 10.13
N ILE A 314 31.94 -0.91 10.68
CA ILE A 314 33.04 -1.50 9.91
C ILE A 314 32.60 -2.83 9.31
N TYR A 315 32.04 -3.76 10.08
CA TYR A 315 31.58 -5.05 9.58
C TYR A 315 30.69 -4.93 8.32
N TYR A 316 29.67 -4.08 8.37
CA TYR A 316 28.77 -3.87 7.24
C TYR A 316 29.43 -3.14 6.06
N MET A 317 30.32 -2.18 6.32
CA MET A 317 31.09 -1.53 5.25
C MET A 317 31.94 -2.54 4.47
N TRP A 318 32.63 -3.46 5.15
CA TRP A 318 33.46 -4.48 4.50
C TRP A 318 32.62 -5.51 3.73
N HIS A 319 31.49 -5.96 4.28
CA HIS A 319 30.64 -6.95 3.60
C HIS A 319 29.90 -6.37 2.40
N ASN A 320 29.42 -5.12 2.50
CA ASN A 320 28.77 -4.44 1.37
C ASN A 320 29.75 -4.13 0.24
N LEU A 321 31.04 -3.90 0.52
CA LEU A 321 32.07 -3.73 -0.52
C LEU A 321 32.37 -5.03 -1.29
N VAL A 322 32.27 -6.19 -0.63
CA VAL A 322 32.48 -7.50 -1.28
C VAL A 322 31.32 -7.84 -2.23
N ASP A 323 30.08 -7.49 -1.86
CA ASP A 323 28.90 -7.73 -2.71
C ASP A 323 28.82 -6.82 -3.96
N TRP A 324 29.46 -5.65 -3.95
CA TRP A 324 29.56 -4.77 -5.14
C TRP A 324 30.64 -5.19 -6.15
N SER A 325 31.45 -6.21 -5.82
CA SER A 325 32.52 -6.74 -6.69
C SER A 325 32.11 -7.99 -7.52
N ARG A 326 30.82 -8.35 -7.47
CA ARG A 326 30.16 -9.38 -8.29
C ARG A 326 29.02 -8.76 -9.09
#